data_AF-A0A914TAA4-F1
#
_entry.id   AF-A0A914TAA4-F1
#
_cell.length_a   1.000
_cell.length_b   1.000
_cell.length_c   1.000
_cell.angle_alpha   90.00
_cell.angle_beta   90.00
_cell.angle_gamma   90.00
#
_symmetry.space_group_name_H-M   'P 1'
#
loop_
_entity.id
_entity.type
_entity.pdbx_description
1 polymer ?
#
loop_
_entity_poly.entity_id
_entity_poly.type
_entity_poly.pdbx_seq_one_letter_code
_entity_poly.pdbx_strand_id
1 'polypeptide(L)'
;MLIHGDLHSGNLMWSIDDTDEITNQIAAIIDWQTIFEGNPMYDLAKLVTLCCDGPTRREVGHIIFDFYMEKITAEWKKGNNKNEMPFTKEKIKKAYNYAFILHAFSIIGIIAFAPAFHNSYPENPAIREAELDLTFLSALHACQDADKLLQGEMKDVLEKYNL
;
A
#
# COMPACT_ATOMS: atom_id res chain seq x y z
N MET A 1 -1.05 2.24 -17.08
CA MET A 1 -0.19 1.13 -16.58
C MET A 1 -1.10 0.05 -16.03
N LEU A 2 -0.67 -1.22 -16.10
CA LEU A 2 -1.43 -2.32 -15.51
C LEU A 2 -1.21 -2.35 -14.00
N ILE A 3 -2.31 -2.32 -13.25
CA ILE A 3 -2.34 -2.27 -11.78
C ILE A 3 -2.92 -3.58 -11.29
N HIS A 4 -2.24 -4.22 -10.33
CA HIS A 4 -2.70 -5.46 -9.72
C HIS A 4 -4.07 -5.29 -9.05
N GLY A 5 -4.27 -4.16 -8.36
CA GLY A 5 -5.54 -3.77 -7.77
C GLY A 5 -5.76 -4.34 -6.38
N ASP A 6 -5.14 -5.47 -6.06
CA ASP A 6 -5.11 -6.02 -4.70
C ASP A 6 -3.72 -6.45 -4.22
N LEU A 7 -2.72 -5.58 -4.44
CA LEU A 7 -1.35 -5.90 -4.04
C LEU A 7 -1.15 -5.72 -2.53
N HIS A 8 -0.99 -6.84 -1.81
CA HIS A 8 -0.57 -6.91 -0.42
C HIS A 8 0.27 -8.17 -0.19
N SER A 9 0.86 -8.32 1.01
CA SER A 9 1.80 -9.41 1.33
C SER A 9 1.27 -10.81 1.08
N GLY A 10 -0.05 -11.03 1.22
CA GLY A 10 -0.70 -12.32 0.94
C GLY A 10 -0.72 -12.71 -0.55
N ASN A 11 -0.56 -11.74 -1.45
CA ASN A 11 -0.52 -11.94 -2.89
C ASN A 11 0.92 -11.91 -3.46
N LEU A 12 1.92 -11.92 -2.57
CA LEU A 12 3.34 -12.00 -2.90
C LEU A 12 3.91 -13.36 -2.47
N MET A 13 4.41 -14.12 -3.43
CA MET A 13 5.14 -15.36 -3.18
C MET A 13 6.64 -15.06 -3.16
N TRP A 14 7.33 -15.50 -2.10
CA TRP A 14 8.77 -15.35 -1.97
C TRP A 14 9.50 -16.60 -2.44
N SER A 15 10.67 -16.43 -3.04
CA SER A 15 11.50 -17.53 -3.53
C SER A 15 12.18 -18.21 -2.34
N ILE A 16 12.37 -19.51 -2.44
CA ILE A 16 13.09 -20.34 -1.48
C ILE A 16 14.43 -20.74 -2.13
N ASP A 17 15.51 -20.70 -1.37
CA ASP A 17 16.84 -21.13 -1.86
C ASP A 17 17.05 -22.66 -1.73
N ASP A 18 18.26 -23.11 -2.05
CA ASP A 18 18.63 -24.53 -1.99
C ASP A 18 18.76 -25.09 -0.56
N THR A 19 18.65 -24.22 0.45
CA THR A 19 18.64 -24.58 1.87
C THR A 19 17.25 -24.57 2.49
N ASP A 20 16.20 -24.44 1.68
CA ASP A 20 14.81 -24.27 2.09
C ASP A 20 14.54 -22.97 2.90
N GLU A 21 15.40 -21.94 2.77
CA GLU A 21 15.22 -20.63 3.41
C GLU A 21 14.50 -19.62 2.50
N ILE A 22 13.63 -18.79 3.09
CA ILE A 22 12.94 -17.71 2.38
C ILE A 22 13.93 -16.61 2.01
N THR A 23 13.97 -16.26 0.73
CA THR A 23 14.83 -15.20 0.20
C THR A 23 14.06 -13.87 0.05
N ASN A 24 14.80 -12.79 -0.20
CA ASN A 24 14.24 -11.47 -0.54
C ASN A 24 13.81 -11.33 -2.01
N GLN A 25 13.70 -12.43 -2.76
CA GLN A 25 13.30 -12.42 -4.16
C GLN A 25 11.83 -12.80 -4.30
N ILE A 26 11.05 -11.98 -4.99
CA ILE A 26 9.65 -12.32 -5.33
C ILE A 26 9.67 -13.42 -6.40
N ALA A 27 9.09 -14.57 -6.09
CA ALA A 27 8.89 -15.68 -7.01
C ALA A 27 7.68 -15.44 -7.93
N ALA A 28 6.58 -14.92 -7.37
CA ALA A 28 5.37 -14.65 -8.11
C ALA A 28 4.51 -13.57 -7.44
N ILE A 29 3.75 -12.85 -8.27
CA ILE A 29 2.61 -12.03 -7.83
C ILE A 29 1.36 -12.74 -8.33
N ILE A 30 0.43 -13.03 -7.42
CA ILE A 30 -0.74 -13.86 -7.68
C ILE A 30 -2.04 -13.11 -7.37
N ASP A 31 -3.17 -13.69 -7.75
CA ASP A 31 -4.51 -13.15 -7.50
C ASP A 31 -4.84 -11.83 -8.24
N TRP A 32 -4.70 -11.87 -9.57
CA TRP A 32 -4.94 -10.75 -10.49
C TRP A 32 -6.44 -10.46 -10.76
N GLN A 33 -7.37 -10.94 -9.93
CA GLN A 33 -8.81 -10.81 -10.22
C GLN A 33 -9.35 -9.37 -10.14
N THR A 34 -8.59 -8.46 -9.51
CA THR A 34 -8.94 -7.03 -9.35
C THR A 34 -8.15 -6.11 -10.28
N ILE A 35 -7.50 -6.67 -11.30
CA ILE A 35 -6.62 -5.97 -12.21
C ILE A 35 -7.35 -4.86 -13.00
N PHE A 36 -6.71 -3.71 -13.17
CA PHE A 36 -7.25 -2.62 -13.98
C PHE A 36 -6.13 -1.74 -14.56
N GLU A 37 -6.50 -0.87 -15.52
CA GLU A 37 -5.59 0.15 -16.02
C GLU A 37 -5.64 1.39 -15.13
N GLY A 38 -4.49 1.82 -14.62
CA GLY A 38 -4.43 2.99 -13.76
C GLY A 38 -3.02 3.50 -13.47
N ASN A 39 -2.93 4.16 -12.31
CA ASN A 39 -1.72 4.78 -11.79
C ASN A 39 -0.93 3.79 -10.92
N PRO A 40 0.39 3.59 -11.16
CA PRO A 40 1.23 2.70 -10.34
C PRO A 40 1.21 2.97 -8.84
N MET A 41 0.96 4.22 -8.43
CA MET A 41 0.93 4.56 -7.02
C MET A 41 -0.21 3.89 -6.27
N TYR A 42 -1.21 3.34 -6.97
CA TYR A 42 -2.28 2.58 -6.37
C TYR A 42 -1.74 1.36 -5.63
N ASP A 43 -1.03 0.47 -6.32
CA ASP A 43 -0.46 -0.74 -5.71
C ASP A 43 0.60 -0.40 -4.66
N LEU A 44 1.43 0.63 -4.91
CA LEU A 44 2.45 1.05 -3.95
C LEU A 44 1.82 1.56 -2.64
N ALA A 45 0.79 2.41 -2.74
CA ALA A 45 0.09 2.92 -1.59
C ALA A 45 -0.68 1.79 -0.87
N LYS A 46 -1.27 0.85 -1.61
CA LYS A 46 -1.93 -0.33 -1.01
C LYS A 46 -0.95 -1.15 -0.19
N LEU A 47 0.19 -1.53 -0.78
CA LEU A 47 1.22 -2.33 -0.12
C LEU A 47 1.70 -1.66 1.18
N VAL A 48 2.02 -0.37 1.12
CA VAL A 48 2.50 0.41 2.28
C VAL A 48 1.42 0.56 3.35
N THR A 49 0.16 0.78 2.97
CA THR A 49 -0.93 0.94 3.93
C THR A 49 -1.31 -0.38 4.62
N LEU A 50 -1.34 -1.49 3.89
CA LEU A 50 -1.77 -2.79 4.43
C LEU A 50 -0.63 -3.56 5.09
N CYS A 51 0.62 -3.38 4.67
CA CYS A 51 1.73 -4.24 5.11
C CYS A 51 2.71 -3.55 6.08
N CYS A 52 2.57 -2.24 6.31
CA CYS A 52 3.36 -1.53 7.32
C CYS A 52 2.47 -1.03 8.45
N ASP A 53 2.91 -1.25 9.69
CA ASP A 53 2.30 -0.59 10.84
C ASP A 53 2.51 0.93 10.80
N GLY A 54 1.79 1.66 11.65
CA GLY A 54 1.82 3.13 11.69
C GLY A 54 3.23 3.71 11.85
N PRO A 55 4.01 3.30 12.87
CA PRO A 55 5.37 3.79 13.07
C PRO A 55 6.28 3.51 11.87
N THR A 56 6.36 2.26 11.40
CA THR A 56 7.21 1.85 10.28
C THR A 56 6.86 2.65 9.04
N ARG A 57 5.56 2.76 8.72
CA ARG A 57 5.09 3.49 7.53
C ARG A 57 5.49 4.95 7.52
N ARG A 58 5.45 5.63 8.67
CA ARG A 58 5.87 7.04 8.81
C ARG A 58 7.38 7.19 8.67
N GLU A 59 8.14 6.22 9.17
CA GLU A 59 9.60 6.19 9.05
C GLU A 59 10.05 5.91 7.62
N VAL A 60 9.56 4.85 6.98
CA VAL A 60 10.12 4.36 5.70
C VAL A 60 9.30 4.74 4.47
N GLY A 61 8.07 5.26 4.62
CA GLY A 61 7.17 5.49 3.49
C GLY A 61 7.73 6.44 2.42
N HIS A 62 8.51 7.45 2.82
CA HIS A 62 9.19 8.35 1.89
C HIS A 62 10.35 7.66 1.15
N ILE A 63 11.08 6.79 1.85
CA ILE A 63 12.19 5.98 1.28
C ILE A 63 11.64 5.02 0.22
N ILE A 64 10.56 4.32 0.53
CA ILE A 64 9.89 3.39 -0.39
C ILE A 64 9.39 4.13 -1.64
N PHE A 65 8.75 5.30 -1.46
CA PHE A 65 8.29 6.12 -2.57
C PHE A 65 9.44 6.56 -3.49
N ASP A 66 10.52 7.07 -2.90
CA ASP A 66 11.68 7.55 -3.66
C ASP A 66 12.40 6.42 -4.39
N PHE A 67 12.55 5.26 -3.73
CA PHE A 67 13.10 4.06 -4.36
C PHE A 67 12.25 3.62 -5.56
N TYR A 68 10.93 3.57 -5.40
CA TYR A 68 10.02 3.21 -6.50
C TYR A 68 10.14 4.21 -7.67
N MET A 69 10.18 5.51 -7.35
CA MET A 69 10.34 6.57 -8.36
C MET A 69 11.66 6.48 -9.12
N GLU A 70 12.75 6.13 -8.44
CA GLU A 70 14.04 5.86 -9.08
C GLU A 70 13.93 4.68 -10.06
N LYS A 71 13.36 3.54 -9.62
CA LYS A 71 13.25 2.34 -10.44
C LYS A 71 12.35 2.54 -11.66
N ILE A 72 11.16 3.11 -11.48
CA ILE A 72 10.26 3.34 -12.62
C ILE A 72 10.85 4.34 -13.62
N THR A 73 11.58 5.35 -13.15
CA THR A 73 12.26 6.30 -14.03
C THR A 73 13.40 5.65 -14.81
N ALA A 74 14.18 4.79 -14.16
CA ALA A 74 15.25 4.04 -14.81
C ALA A 74 14.69 3.10 -15.90
N GLU A 75 13.64 2.33 -15.59
CA GLU A 75 13.01 1.41 -16.53
C GLU A 75 12.33 2.16 -17.70
N TRP A 76 11.67 3.29 -17.42
CA TRP A 76 11.09 4.13 -18.47
C TRP A 76 12.16 4.62 -19.46
N LYS A 77 13.29 5.13 -18.95
CA LYS A 77 14.39 5.61 -19.81
C LYS A 77 14.98 4.50 -20.67
N LYS A 78 15.06 3.26 -20.15
CA LYS A 78 15.49 2.10 -20.94
C LYS A 78 14.52 1.79 -22.08
N GLY A 79 13.21 1.79 -21.79
CA GLY A 79 12.16 1.46 -22.76
C GLY A 79 11.81 2.57 -23.76
N ASN A 80 12.13 3.84 -23.44
CA ASN A 80 11.69 5.01 -24.20
C ASN A 80 12.85 5.86 -24.72
N ASN A 81 13.94 5.24 -25.19
CA ASN A 81 15.08 5.95 -25.81
C ASN A 81 15.65 7.09 -24.94
N LYS A 82 15.71 6.90 -23.63
CA LYS A 82 16.16 7.89 -22.63
C LYS A 82 15.29 9.15 -22.51
N ASN A 83 14.09 9.14 -23.07
CA ASN A 83 13.13 10.22 -22.87
C ASN A 83 12.82 10.39 -21.38
N GLU A 84 12.53 11.63 -21.00
CA GLU A 84 12.11 11.96 -19.63
C GLU A 84 10.75 11.33 -19.30
N MET A 85 10.45 11.25 -18.00
CA MET A 85 9.14 10.80 -17.54
C MET A 85 8.07 11.77 -18.04
N PRO A 86 6.90 11.29 -18.48
CA PRO A 86 5.80 12.14 -18.95
C PRO A 86 5.08 12.87 -17.79
N PHE A 87 5.60 12.79 -16.57
CA PHE A 87 5.02 13.38 -15.37
C PHE A 87 6.10 13.84 -14.38
N THR A 88 5.73 14.79 -13.53
CA THR A 88 6.60 15.32 -12.48
C THR A 88 6.51 14.47 -11.20
N LYS A 89 7.56 14.50 -10.39
CA LYS A 89 7.57 13.85 -9.06
C LYS A 89 6.43 14.35 -8.18
N GLU A 90 6.11 15.64 -8.26
CA GLU A 90 5.00 16.26 -7.52
C GLU A 90 3.64 15.69 -7.91
N LYS A 91 3.33 15.59 -9.21
CA LYS A 91 2.07 15.00 -9.69
C LYS A 91 1.92 13.55 -9.23
N ILE A 92 3.00 12.78 -9.28
CA ILE A 92 2.98 11.39 -8.81
C ILE A 92 2.84 11.31 -7.30
N LYS A 93 3.50 12.19 -6.55
CA LYS A 93 3.35 12.24 -5.09
C LYS A 93 1.92 12.54 -4.68
N LYS A 94 1.27 13.48 -5.36
CA LYS A 94 -0.16 13.78 -5.16
C LYS A 94 -1.03 12.57 -5.47
N ALA A 95 -0.73 11.85 -6.55
CA ALA A 95 -1.46 10.65 -6.92
C ALA A 95 -1.25 9.48 -5.92
N TYR A 96 -0.06 9.38 -5.31
CA TYR A 96 0.21 8.49 -4.17
C TYR A 96 -0.60 8.89 -2.94
N ASN A 97 -0.65 10.17 -2.60
CA ASN A 97 -1.42 10.65 -1.44
C ASN A 97 -2.91 10.32 -1.58
N TYR A 98 -3.50 10.51 -2.76
CA TYR A 98 -4.90 10.13 -3.02
C TYR A 98 -5.12 8.61 -2.93
N ALA A 99 -4.21 7.80 -3.48
CA ALA A 99 -4.30 6.35 -3.35
C ALA A 99 -4.16 5.90 -1.89
N PHE A 100 -3.28 6.54 -1.12
CA PHE A 100 -3.13 6.27 0.31
C PHE A 100 -4.43 6.54 1.07
N ILE A 101 -5.05 7.70 0.86
CA ILE A 101 -6.32 8.07 1.49
C ILE A 101 -7.38 7.01 1.17
N LEU A 102 -7.48 6.56 -0.08
CA LEU A 102 -8.40 5.50 -0.48
C LEU A 102 -8.12 4.18 0.27
N HIS A 103 -6.86 3.79 0.40
CA HIS A 103 -6.48 2.53 1.06
C HIS A 103 -6.57 2.57 2.59
N ALA A 104 -6.51 3.76 3.20
CA ALA A 104 -6.83 3.91 4.61
C ALA A 104 -8.30 3.53 4.92
N PHE A 105 -9.21 3.63 3.95
CA PHE A 105 -10.56 3.06 4.08
C PHE A 105 -10.58 1.53 3.84
N SER A 106 -9.66 1.00 3.03
CA SER A 106 -9.59 -0.44 2.76
C SER A 106 -9.24 -1.26 4.01
N ILE A 107 -8.34 -0.75 4.86
CA ILE A 107 -7.97 -1.46 6.12
C ILE A 107 -9.12 -1.51 7.14
N ILE A 108 -10.02 -0.52 7.13
CA ILE A 108 -11.28 -0.58 7.89
C ILE A 108 -12.15 -1.74 7.39
N GLY A 109 -12.21 -1.92 6.07
CA GLY A 109 -12.90 -3.06 5.46
C GLY A 109 -12.34 -4.41 5.94
N ILE A 110 -11.01 -4.55 5.99
CA ILE A 110 -10.34 -5.78 6.46
C ILE A 110 -10.76 -6.13 7.88
N ILE A 111 -10.83 -5.15 8.78
CA ILE A 111 -11.32 -5.36 10.16
C ILE A 111 -12.74 -5.91 10.17
N ALA A 112 -13.63 -5.37 9.33
CA ALA A 112 -15.01 -5.86 9.23
C ALA A 112 -15.09 -7.31 8.72
N PHE A 113 -14.13 -7.74 7.90
CA PHE A 113 -14.01 -9.13 7.42
C PHE A 113 -13.23 -10.05 8.37
N ALA A 114 -12.58 -9.54 9.41
CA ALA A 114 -11.79 -10.36 10.36
C ALA A 114 -12.58 -11.55 10.95
N PRO A 115 -13.88 -11.43 11.30
CA PRO A 115 -14.68 -12.59 11.74
C PRO A 115 -14.89 -13.65 10.65
N ALA A 116 -14.84 -13.30 9.37
CA ALA A 116 -14.96 -14.25 8.26
C ALA A 116 -13.66 -15.06 8.07
N PHE A 117 -12.52 -14.50 8.46
CA PHE A 117 -11.23 -15.19 8.48
C PHE A 117 -10.99 -15.95 9.79
N HIS A 118 -12.01 -16.18 10.62
CA HIS A 118 -11.87 -16.77 11.96
C HIS A 118 -11.12 -18.12 11.98
N ASN A 119 -11.22 -18.91 10.91
CA ASN A 119 -10.51 -20.20 10.76
C ASN A 119 -9.01 -20.04 10.40
N SER A 120 -8.59 -18.83 10.03
CA SER A 120 -7.19 -18.48 9.71
C SER A 120 -6.44 -17.90 10.90
N TYR A 121 -7.13 -17.61 12.01
CA TYR A 121 -6.52 -17.11 13.23
C TYR A 121 -5.99 -18.26 14.10
N PRO A 122 -4.92 -18.02 14.89
CA PRO A 122 -4.43 -19.01 15.85
C PRO A 122 -5.53 -19.41 16.83
N GLU A 123 -5.60 -20.70 17.16
CA GLU A 123 -6.61 -21.24 18.09
C GLU A 123 -6.54 -20.58 19.49
N ASN A 124 -5.38 -20.02 19.84
CA ASN A 124 -5.17 -19.33 21.11
C ASN A 124 -5.91 -17.97 21.13
N PRO A 125 -6.91 -17.80 22.01
CA PRO A 125 -7.71 -16.57 22.06
C PRO A 125 -6.88 -15.30 22.35
N ALA A 126 -5.83 -15.41 23.15
CA ALA A 126 -4.99 -14.25 23.50
C ALA A 126 -4.14 -13.77 22.33
N ILE A 127 -3.65 -14.69 21.49
CA ILE A 127 -2.91 -14.32 20.27
C ILE A 127 -3.86 -13.66 19.27
N ARG A 128 -5.06 -14.21 19.11
CA ARG A 128 -6.09 -13.64 18.25
C ARG A 128 -6.49 -12.22 18.68
N GLU A 129 -6.70 -11.99 19.98
CA GLU A 129 -7.03 -10.66 20.51
C GLU A 129 -5.89 -9.67 20.23
N ALA A 130 -4.64 -10.06 20.46
CA ALA A 130 -3.48 -9.23 20.16
C ALA A 130 -3.35 -8.89 18.65
N GLU A 131 -3.58 -9.86 17.75
CA GLU A 131 -3.55 -9.63 16.29
C GLU A 131 -4.66 -8.67 15.83
N LEU A 132 -5.86 -8.80 16.42
CA LEU A 132 -6.96 -7.86 16.17
C LEU A 132 -6.58 -6.45 16.65
N ASP A 133 -6.06 -6.31 17.87
CA ASP A 133 -5.64 -5.03 18.42
C ASP A 133 -4.57 -4.36 17.56
N LEU A 134 -3.57 -5.12 17.08
CA LEU A 134 -2.56 -4.63 16.14
C LEU A 134 -3.19 -4.16 14.82
N THR A 135 -4.17 -4.90 14.31
CA THR A 135 -4.89 -4.53 13.08
C THR A 135 -5.69 -3.24 13.28
N PHE A 136 -6.42 -3.12 14.39
CA PHE A 136 -7.15 -1.89 14.77
C PHE A 136 -6.21 -0.70 14.92
N LEU A 137 -5.08 -0.88 15.58
CA LEU A 137 -4.10 0.18 15.77
C LEU A 137 -3.48 0.62 14.44
N SER A 138 -3.17 -0.32 13.55
CA SER A 138 -2.68 -0.03 12.20
C SER A 138 -3.71 0.77 11.39
N ALA A 139 -4.99 0.37 11.45
CA ALA A 139 -6.09 1.07 10.79
C ALA A 139 -6.28 2.49 11.34
N LEU A 140 -6.26 2.66 12.67
CA LEU A 140 -6.35 3.96 13.31
C LEU A 140 -5.22 4.89 12.83
N HIS A 141 -3.99 4.39 12.83
CA HIS A 141 -2.85 5.17 12.34
C HIS A 141 -2.97 5.51 10.86
N ALA A 142 -3.45 4.58 10.03
CA ALA A 142 -3.67 4.84 8.60
C ALA A 142 -4.72 5.93 8.38
N CYS A 143 -5.82 5.91 9.15
CA CYS A 143 -6.85 6.94 9.10
C CYS A 143 -6.32 8.31 9.54
N GLN A 144 -5.54 8.38 10.63
CA GLN A 144 -4.91 9.62 11.08
C GLN A 144 -3.92 10.19 10.05
N ASP A 145 -3.17 9.33 9.38
CA ASP A 145 -2.24 9.74 8.34
C ASP A 145 -3.01 10.23 7.09
N ALA A 146 -4.10 9.55 6.73
CA ALA A 146 -4.98 9.94 5.63
C ALA A 146 -5.69 11.27 5.91
N ASP A 147 -6.15 11.53 7.14
CA ASP A 147 -6.76 12.80 7.52
C ASP A 147 -5.79 13.97 7.31
N LYS A 148 -4.53 13.85 7.76
CA LYS A 148 -3.50 14.87 7.50
C LYS A 148 -3.29 15.14 6.01
N LEU A 149 -3.29 14.09 5.19
CA LEU A 149 -3.17 14.23 3.73
C LEU A 149 -4.41 14.88 3.13
N LEU A 150 -5.61 14.55 3.61
CA LEU A 150 -6.86 15.13 3.15
C LEU A 150 -6.92 16.63 3.44
N GLN A 151 -6.56 17.03 4.65
CA GLN A 151 -6.48 18.42 5.08
C GLN A 151 -5.46 19.23 4.26
N GLY A 152 -4.41 18.59 3.74
CA GLY A 152 -3.43 19.23 2.87
C GLY A 152 -3.86 19.28 1.39
N GLU A 153 -4.28 18.16 0.83
CA GLU A 153 -4.53 17.98 -0.62
C GLU A 153 -5.91 18.45 -1.07
N MET A 154 -6.88 18.51 -0.15
CA MET A 154 -8.28 18.82 -0.43
C MET A 154 -8.80 19.98 0.41
N LYS A 155 -7.91 20.80 0.99
CA LYS A 155 -8.26 21.95 1.82
C LYS A 155 -9.37 22.82 1.21
N ASP A 156 -9.19 23.23 -0.04
CA ASP A 156 -10.16 24.09 -0.75
C ASP A 156 -11.55 23.43 -0.87
N VAL A 157 -11.58 22.10 -1.00
CA VAL A 157 -12.83 21.33 -1.08
C VAL A 157 -13.48 21.24 0.30
N LEU A 158 -12.71 20.96 1.34
CA LEU A 158 -13.21 20.89 2.72
C LEU A 158 -13.78 22.26 3.17
N GLU A 159 -13.04 23.34 2.90
CA GLU A 159 -13.48 24.72 3.17
C GLU A 159 -14.77 25.06 2.40
N LYS A 160 -14.87 24.65 1.13
CA LYS A 160 -16.08 24.88 0.32
C LYS A 160 -17.34 24.25 0.94
N TYR A 161 -17.21 23.11 1.63
CA TYR A 161 -18.34 22.36 2.19
C TYR A 161 -18.47 22.46 3.71
N ASN A 162 -17.66 23.28 4.38
CA ASN A 162 -17.61 23.42 5.85
C ASN A 162 -17.41 22.07 6.57
N LEU A 163 -16.51 21.23 6.04
CA LEU A 163 -16.12 19.94 6.63
C LEU A 163 -14.76 20.02 7.34
#